data_AF-A0A516GZ23-F1
#
_entry.id   AF-A0A516GZ23-F1
#
_cell.length_a   1.000
_cell.length_b   1.000
_cell.length_c   1.000
_cell.angle_alpha   90.00
_cell.angle_beta   90.00
_cell.angle_gamma   90.00
#
_symmetry.space_group_name_H-M   'P 1'
#
loop_
_entity.id
_entity.type
_entity.pdbx_description
1 polymer ?
#
loop_
_entity_poly.entity_id
_entity_poly.type
_entity_poly.pdbx_seq_one_letter_code
_entity_poly.pdbx_strand_id
1 'polypeptide(L)'
;MKAGPVMPITCPSWRGATVACGAGEHKTGYLRRPTRLLHGCPAANRAGQVIEPAVRAAMLRGLFQRRFSAMDRPLDSLLADLDLPGHRAVAEHWLALYREAGTVPSLARIDPLHFHRALPDAWIVDLTDDGRFQFRLMGETLVQWYGRTAKGLYYQDLFPADVVPVLEQQSRLVLERPQAGFQRVHTNVPAGTHMPRAFERLTFPLRDKAGDKITHILGNSIFNRAAGDPAPEHEYWYPIP
;
A
#
# COMPACT_ATOMS: atom_id res chain seq x y z
N MET A 1 27.76 -49.54 -9.72
CA MET A 1 27.01 -48.29 -9.45
C MET A 1 26.65 -48.29 -7.98
N LYS A 2 27.28 -47.40 -7.20
CA LYS A 2 27.12 -47.33 -5.73
C LYS A 2 26.05 -46.27 -5.42
N ALA A 3 24.96 -46.68 -4.79
CA ALA A 3 23.99 -45.77 -4.19
C ALA A 3 24.54 -45.35 -2.82
N GLY A 4 24.77 -44.04 -2.64
CA GLY A 4 25.21 -43.45 -1.37
C GLY A 4 24.05 -43.32 -0.37
N PRO A 5 24.34 -43.27 0.94
CA PRO A 5 23.32 -43.23 1.98
C PRO A 5 22.70 -41.82 2.12
N VAL A 6 21.39 -41.79 2.28
CA VAL A 6 20.60 -40.59 2.59
C VAL A 6 20.71 -40.30 4.10
N MET A 7 21.22 -39.12 4.46
CA MET A 7 21.20 -38.64 5.85
C MET A 7 19.82 -38.12 6.26
N PRO A 8 19.36 -38.39 7.50
CA PRO A 8 18.15 -37.79 8.03
C PRO A 8 18.42 -36.36 8.54
N ILE A 9 17.61 -35.39 8.10
CA ILE A 9 17.54 -34.07 8.72
C ILE A 9 16.70 -34.20 9.99
N THR A 10 17.36 -34.06 11.14
CA THR A 10 16.71 -33.91 12.45
C THR A 10 16.20 -32.48 12.61
N CYS A 11 14.90 -32.34 12.82
CA CYS A 11 14.25 -31.09 13.22
C CYS A 11 13.97 -31.16 14.74
N PRO A 12 14.46 -30.23 15.58
CA PRO A 12 14.17 -30.26 17.00
C PRO A 12 12.87 -29.52 17.34
N SER A 13 12.12 -30.16 18.23
CA SER A 13 11.15 -29.60 19.17
C SER A 13 9.91 -28.88 18.62
N TRP A 14 8.80 -29.63 18.53
CA TRP A 14 7.53 -29.21 19.14
C TRP A 14 6.89 -30.43 19.81
N ARG A 15 6.79 -30.37 21.14
CA ARG A 15 6.11 -31.36 21.98
C ARG A 15 4.62 -31.05 22.00
N GLY A 16 3.80 -32.10 21.98
CA GLY A 16 2.50 -32.10 22.65
C GLY A 16 1.29 -31.93 21.74
N ALA A 17 0.81 -33.04 21.18
CA ALA A 17 -0.61 -33.37 21.15
C ALA A 17 -0.76 -34.84 20.76
N THR A 18 -0.92 -35.69 21.78
CA THR A 18 -1.30 -37.10 21.63
C THR A 18 -2.78 -37.15 21.26
N VAL A 19 -3.11 -37.70 20.09
CA VAL A 19 -4.46 -38.21 19.82
C VAL A 19 -4.31 -39.67 19.45
N ALA A 20 -4.87 -40.53 20.30
CA ALA A 20 -4.93 -41.96 20.12
C ALA A 20 -5.90 -42.32 18.98
N CYS A 21 -5.43 -43.11 18.02
CA CYS A 21 -6.31 -43.87 17.13
C CYS A 21 -6.13 -45.35 17.45
N GLY A 22 -7.21 -45.97 17.93
CA GLY A 22 -7.27 -47.38 18.25
C GLY A 22 -7.15 -48.26 17.01
N ALA A 23 -6.48 -49.39 17.19
CA ALA A 23 -6.39 -50.48 16.24
C ALA A 23 -7.74 -51.23 16.15
N GLY A 24 -8.06 -51.66 14.93
CA GLY A 24 -9.14 -52.61 14.65
C GLY A 24 -8.85 -53.29 13.31
N GLU A 25 -8.39 -54.54 13.38
CA GLU A 25 -8.09 -55.40 12.23
C GLU A 25 -9.34 -56.11 11.68
N HIS A 26 -9.18 -56.62 10.44
CA HIS A 26 -9.79 -57.85 9.88
C HIS A 26 -11.20 -57.82 9.27
N LYS A 27 -11.31 -57.81 7.92
CA LYS A 27 -11.55 -59.00 7.04
C LYS A 27 -11.94 -58.66 5.58
N THR A 28 -11.57 -59.60 4.72
CA THR A 28 -11.70 -59.76 3.25
C THR A 28 -13.13 -59.91 2.71
N GLY A 29 -13.37 -59.50 1.44
CA GLY A 29 -14.53 -59.95 0.65
C GLY A 29 -14.70 -59.28 -0.73
N TYR A 30 -14.75 -60.09 -1.80
CA TYR A 30 -14.77 -59.75 -3.23
C TYR A 30 -16.19 -59.41 -3.78
N LEU A 31 -16.23 -58.59 -4.85
CA LEU A 31 -17.24 -58.44 -5.94
C LEU A 31 -18.66 -57.91 -5.67
N ARG A 32 -18.97 -56.74 -6.29
CA ARG A 32 -20.02 -56.53 -7.33
C ARG A 32 -20.10 -55.05 -7.76
N ARG A 33 -20.14 -54.76 -9.08
CA ARG A 33 -20.60 -53.49 -9.69
C ARG A 33 -22.14 -53.52 -9.79
N PRO A 34 -22.90 -52.39 -9.69
CA PRO A 34 -22.99 -51.39 -10.79
C PRO A 34 -23.26 -49.90 -10.41
N THR A 35 -22.86 -49.03 -11.33
CA THR A 35 -23.43 -47.73 -11.78
C THR A 35 -24.34 -46.90 -10.84
N ARG A 36 -23.87 -45.71 -10.38
CA ARG A 36 -24.53 -44.38 -10.55
C ARG A 36 -23.84 -43.25 -9.77
N LEU A 37 -23.97 -42.05 -10.34
CA LEU A 37 -23.89 -40.69 -9.75
C LEU A 37 -22.49 -40.14 -9.40
N LEU A 38 -21.98 -39.32 -10.33
CA LEU A 38 -21.04 -38.23 -10.04
C LEU A 38 -21.76 -37.22 -9.15
N HIS A 39 -21.55 -37.31 -7.83
CA HIS A 39 -21.88 -36.26 -6.88
C HIS A 39 -20.60 -35.60 -6.36
N GLY A 40 -20.53 -34.29 -6.60
CA GLY A 40 -20.03 -33.25 -5.72
C GLY A 40 -18.79 -33.55 -4.87
N CYS A 41 -17.66 -32.99 -5.29
CA CYS A 41 -16.56 -32.69 -4.39
C CYS A 41 -17.05 -31.65 -3.34
N PRO A 42 -16.98 -31.91 -2.03
CA PRO A 42 -17.28 -30.89 -1.04
C PRO A 42 -16.06 -29.97 -0.91
N ALA A 43 -16.17 -28.77 -1.48
CA ALA A 43 -15.39 -27.63 -1.05
C ALA A 43 -15.78 -27.31 0.40
N ALA A 44 -14.85 -27.50 1.34
CA ALA A 44 -14.98 -27.02 2.70
C ALA A 44 -13.98 -25.88 2.94
N ASN A 45 -14.28 -24.71 2.36
CA ASN A 45 -13.81 -23.44 2.89
C ASN A 45 -14.51 -23.21 4.22
N ARG A 46 -13.83 -23.45 5.35
CA ARG A 46 -14.34 -23.09 6.67
C ARG A 46 -14.21 -21.58 6.89
N ALA A 47 -15.38 -20.96 6.96
CA ALA A 47 -15.76 -19.82 7.79
C ALA A 47 -14.81 -18.61 7.83
N GLY A 48 -15.23 -17.55 7.13
CA GLY A 48 -14.73 -16.20 7.34
C GLY A 48 -14.86 -15.77 8.79
N GLN A 49 -13.71 -15.54 9.43
CA GLN A 49 -13.64 -14.65 10.57
C GLN A 49 -13.87 -13.23 10.04
N VAL A 50 -15.04 -12.69 10.33
CA VAL A 50 -15.29 -11.26 10.26
C VAL A 50 -14.39 -10.63 11.32
N ILE A 51 -13.27 -10.05 10.90
CA ILE A 51 -12.44 -9.24 11.79
C ILE A 51 -13.30 -8.05 12.20
N GLU A 52 -13.57 -7.92 13.50
CA GLU A 52 -14.37 -6.81 14.00
C GLU A 52 -13.82 -5.45 13.54
N PRO A 53 -14.68 -4.48 13.19
CA PRO A 53 -14.24 -3.16 12.75
C PRO A 53 -13.24 -2.50 13.70
N ALA A 54 -13.35 -2.74 15.02
CA ALA A 54 -12.41 -2.24 16.01
C ALA A 54 -11.01 -2.86 15.91
N VAL A 55 -10.91 -4.16 15.59
CA VAL A 55 -9.64 -4.88 15.39
C VAL A 55 -9.01 -4.48 14.05
N ARG A 56 -9.84 -4.26 13.01
CA ARG A 56 -9.39 -3.72 11.71
C ARG A 56 -8.86 -2.29 11.86
N ALA A 57 -9.57 -1.44 12.60
CA ALA A 57 -9.13 -0.09 12.92
C ALA A 57 -7.90 -0.08 13.85
N ALA A 58 -7.74 -1.06 14.74
CA ALA A 58 -6.55 -1.19 15.59
C ALA A 58 -5.34 -1.74 14.82
N MET A 59 -5.54 -2.56 13.78
CA MET A 59 -4.49 -3.00 12.86
C MET A 59 -4.09 -1.93 11.87
N LEU A 60 -5.04 -1.18 11.30
CA LEU A 60 -4.76 -0.02 10.47
C LEU A 60 -4.10 1.09 11.30
N ARG A 61 -4.59 1.33 12.53
CA ARG A 61 -3.84 2.13 13.50
C ARG A 61 -2.47 1.53 13.76
N GLY A 62 -2.29 0.24 14.04
CA GLY A 62 -0.97 -0.36 14.27
C GLY A 62 0.01 -0.23 13.08
N LEU A 63 -0.49 -0.32 11.85
CA LEU A 63 0.27 -0.11 10.60
C LEU A 63 0.64 1.37 10.38
N PHE A 64 -0.17 2.29 10.87
CA PHE A 64 0.08 3.73 10.75
C PHE A 64 0.57 4.40 12.06
N GLN A 65 0.62 3.69 13.18
CA GLN A 65 0.80 4.23 14.54
C GLN A 65 1.88 3.45 15.31
N ARG A 66 2.57 2.49 14.67
CA ARG A 66 3.94 2.10 15.03
C ARG A 66 4.82 3.33 14.88
N ARG A 67 4.79 4.16 15.93
CA ARG A 67 5.68 5.26 16.27
C ARG A 67 6.49 5.71 15.06
N PHE A 68 5.86 6.55 14.22
CA PHE A 68 6.48 7.37 13.18
C PHE A 68 7.84 7.87 13.67
N SER A 69 8.89 7.07 13.46
CA SER A 69 10.26 7.53 13.56
C SER A 69 10.53 8.08 12.18
N ALA A 70 9.84 9.19 11.88
CA ALA A 70 10.13 10.01 10.72
C ALA A 70 11.63 10.30 10.82
N MET A 71 12.41 9.66 9.96
CA MET A 71 13.78 10.08 9.76
C MET A 71 13.68 11.24 8.79
N ASP A 72 13.74 12.45 9.33
CA ASP A 72 13.95 13.64 8.52
C ASP A 72 15.27 13.42 7.77
N ARG A 73 15.19 13.46 6.44
CA ARG A 73 16.34 13.32 5.56
C ARG A 73 16.55 14.61 4.79
N PRO A 74 17.81 14.99 4.49
CA PRO A 74 18.09 16.11 3.62
C PRO A 74 17.38 15.98 2.27
N LEU A 75 16.75 17.05 1.76
CA LEU A 75 16.00 17.03 0.50
C LEU A 75 16.84 16.61 -0.70
N ASP A 76 18.14 16.91 -0.70
CA ASP A 76 19.09 16.51 -1.74
C ASP A 76 19.34 14.99 -1.79
N SER A 77 19.05 14.26 -0.70
CA SER A 77 19.14 12.81 -0.65
C SER A 77 17.92 12.08 -1.26
N LEU A 78 16.81 12.78 -1.50
CA LEU A 78 15.55 12.17 -1.95
C LEU A 78 15.72 11.26 -3.16
N LEU A 79 16.41 11.70 -4.21
CA LEU A 79 16.57 10.91 -5.44
C LEU A 79 17.35 9.60 -5.22
N ALA A 80 18.22 9.54 -4.20
CA ALA A 80 18.97 8.34 -3.87
C ALA A 80 18.09 7.26 -3.23
N ASP A 81 16.95 7.64 -2.66
CA ASP A 81 16.02 6.73 -1.98
C ASP A 81 14.87 6.23 -2.89
N LEU A 82 14.78 6.74 -4.12
CA LEU A 82 13.74 6.36 -5.08
C LEU A 82 14.25 5.33 -6.08
N ASP A 83 13.73 4.11 -6.00
CA ASP A 83 14.07 3.02 -6.91
C ASP A 83 13.20 3.03 -8.18
N LEU A 84 11.92 3.43 -8.04
CA LEU A 84 10.95 3.34 -9.11
C LEU A 84 11.10 4.49 -10.12
N PRO A 85 11.15 4.21 -11.44
CA PRO A 85 11.38 5.24 -12.45
C PRO A 85 10.27 6.29 -12.48
N GLY A 86 9.03 5.91 -12.16
CA GLY A 86 7.90 6.85 -12.07
C GLY A 86 8.07 7.84 -10.92
N HIS A 87 8.46 7.36 -9.73
CA HIS A 87 8.77 8.22 -8.59
C HIS A 87 9.94 9.16 -8.87
N ARG A 88 11.02 8.64 -9.46
CA ARG A 88 12.18 9.45 -9.87
C ARG A 88 11.80 10.55 -10.84
N ALA A 89 11.06 10.25 -11.90
CA ALA A 89 10.66 11.25 -12.90
C ALA A 89 9.81 12.39 -12.29
N VAL A 90 8.87 12.05 -11.40
CA VAL A 90 8.06 13.05 -10.70
C VAL A 90 8.92 13.90 -9.76
N ALA A 91 9.82 13.26 -9.00
CA ALA A 91 10.72 13.96 -8.08
C ALA A 91 11.70 14.89 -8.80
N GLU A 92 12.32 14.42 -9.88
CA GLU A 92 13.26 15.21 -10.68
C GLU A 92 12.60 16.48 -11.23
N HIS A 93 11.38 16.35 -11.76
CA HIS A 93 10.61 17.49 -12.26
C HIS A 93 10.27 18.49 -11.14
N TRP A 94 9.73 18.01 -10.02
CA TRP A 94 9.39 18.87 -8.89
C TRP A 94 10.64 19.59 -8.33
N LEU A 95 11.74 18.85 -8.15
CA LEU A 95 13.01 19.41 -7.64
C LEU A 95 13.63 20.41 -8.62
N ALA A 96 13.48 20.21 -9.94
CA ALA A 96 13.93 21.19 -10.93
C ALA A 96 13.18 22.51 -10.78
N LEU A 97 11.85 22.47 -10.66
CA LEU A 97 11.02 23.66 -10.43
C LEU A 97 11.35 24.34 -9.10
N TYR A 98 11.59 23.56 -8.04
CA TYR A 98 11.99 24.07 -6.73
C TYR A 98 13.33 24.81 -6.81
N ARG A 99 14.35 24.21 -7.43
CA ARG A 99 15.68 24.84 -7.60
C ARG A 99 15.61 26.13 -8.42
N GLU A 100 14.76 26.17 -9.45
CA GLU A 100 14.59 27.35 -10.29
C GLU A 100 13.90 28.50 -9.54
N ALA A 101 12.88 28.21 -8.73
CA ALA A 101 12.10 29.22 -8.02
C ALA A 101 12.64 29.58 -6.63
N GLY A 102 13.44 28.70 -6.01
CA GLY A 102 13.85 28.80 -4.61
C GLY A 102 12.71 28.62 -3.61
N THR A 103 11.57 28.08 -4.03
CA THR A 103 10.39 27.84 -3.17
C THR A 103 9.53 26.70 -3.73
N VAL A 104 8.58 26.22 -2.92
CA VAL A 104 7.59 25.20 -3.32
C VAL A 104 6.93 25.59 -4.64
N PRO A 105 6.96 24.76 -5.70
CA PRO A 105 6.37 25.07 -7.00
C PRO A 105 4.85 25.28 -6.91
N SER A 106 4.31 26.16 -7.75
CA SER A 106 2.86 26.25 -7.95
C SER A 106 2.35 25.11 -8.83
N LEU A 107 1.11 24.69 -8.59
CA LEU A 107 0.44 23.68 -9.41
C LEU A 107 0.46 24.03 -10.90
N ALA A 108 0.37 25.31 -11.26
CA ALA A 108 0.37 25.77 -12.65
C ALA A 108 1.71 25.53 -13.38
N ARG A 109 2.82 25.33 -12.64
CA ARG A 109 4.14 25.02 -13.22
C ARG A 109 4.36 23.53 -13.43
N ILE A 110 3.51 22.68 -12.87
CA ILE A 110 3.63 21.24 -13.05
C ILE A 110 3.17 20.90 -14.46
N ASP A 111 4.13 20.66 -15.35
CA ASP A 111 3.88 20.06 -16.66
C ASP A 111 3.90 18.52 -16.58
N PRO A 112 2.75 17.84 -16.77
CA PRO A 112 2.63 16.39 -16.80
C PRO A 112 3.52 15.69 -17.84
N LEU A 113 3.91 16.38 -18.92
CA LEU A 113 4.67 15.78 -20.02
C LEU A 113 6.07 15.34 -19.59
N HIS A 114 6.64 16.01 -18.59
CA HIS A 114 7.95 15.67 -18.00
C HIS A 114 7.97 14.30 -17.32
N PHE A 115 6.81 13.78 -16.90
CA PHE A 115 6.68 12.49 -16.23
C PHE A 115 5.48 11.70 -16.77
N HIS A 116 5.19 11.83 -18.08
CA HIS A 116 3.99 11.26 -18.71
C HIS A 116 3.78 9.76 -18.43
N ARG A 117 4.86 8.97 -18.36
CA ARG A 117 4.80 7.53 -18.04
C ARG A 117 4.35 7.23 -16.62
N ALA A 118 4.51 8.17 -15.69
CA ALA A 118 4.09 8.05 -14.30
C ALA A 118 2.66 8.56 -14.06
N LEU A 119 2.02 9.20 -15.06
CA LEU A 119 0.67 9.76 -14.93
C LEU A 119 -0.41 8.74 -14.57
N PRO A 120 -0.38 7.47 -15.03
CA PRO A 120 -1.34 6.47 -14.58
C PRO A 120 -1.36 6.27 -13.06
N ASP A 121 -0.25 6.54 -12.38
CA ASP A 121 -0.07 6.37 -10.93
C ASP A 121 -0.09 7.71 -10.17
N ALA A 122 -0.21 8.83 -10.88
CA ALA A 122 -0.19 10.17 -10.30
C ALA A 122 -1.57 10.58 -9.77
N TRP A 123 -1.58 11.43 -8.75
CA TRP A 123 -2.79 12.01 -8.17
C TRP A 123 -2.51 13.40 -7.64
N ILE A 124 -3.56 14.23 -7.60
CA ILE A 124 -3.51 15.55 -6.96
C ILE A 124 -4.69 15.66 -6.01
N VAL A 125 -4.41 16.09 -4.79
CA VAL A 125 -5.40 16.39 -3.77
C VAL A 125 -5.31 17.87 -3.41
N ASP A 126 -6.47 18.50 -3.32
CA ASP A 126 -6.63 19.87 -2.86
C ASP A 126 -7.10 19.87 -1.40
N LEU A 127 -6.53 20.77 -0.59
CA LEU A 127 -7.13 21.23 0.65
C LEU A 127 -8.18 22.30 0.30
N THR A 128 -9.45 22.00 0.56
CA THR A 128 -10.57 22.92 0.33
C THR A 128 -10.68 23.95 1.46
N ASP A 129 -11.40 25.05 1.22
CA ASP A 129 -11.55 26.15 2.18
C ASP A 129 -12.22 25.72 3.51
N ASP A 130 -13.03 24.67 3.48
CA ASP A 130 -13.64 24.05 4.67
C ASP A 130 -12.73 23.01 5.36
N GLY A 131 -11.46 22.93 4.93
CA GLY A 131 -10.43 22.12 5.56
C GLY A 131 -10.46 20.64 5.20
N ARG A 132 -11.22 20.24 4.18
CA ARG A 132 -11.30 18.85 3.69
C ARG A 132 -10.34 18.60 2.53
N PHE A 133 -10.11 17.32 2.24
CA PHE A 133 -9.21 16.90 1.16
C PHE A 133 -10.01 16.32 0.00
N GLN A 134 -9.91 16.96 -1.17
CA GLN A 134 -10.63 16.58 -2.38
C GLN A 134 -9.67 16.17 -3.50
N PHE A 135 -9.92 15.06 -4.17
CA PHE A 135 -9.12 14.65 -5.33
C PHE A 135 -9.42 15.54 -6.55
N ARG A 136 -8.41 16.29 -6.98
CA ARG A 136 -8.43 17.05 -8.24
C ARG A 136 -8.13 16.17 -9.44
N LEU A 137 -7.17 15.27 -9.29
CA LEU A 137 -6.69 14.36 -10.34
C LEU A 137 -6.42 12.98 -9.73
N MET A 138 -6.73 11.96 -10.51
CA MET A 138 -6.36 10.59 -10.19
C MET A 138 -6.06 9.84 -11.50
N GLY A 139 -4.86 9.26 -11.57
CA GLY A 139 -4.39 8.48 -12.71
C GLY A 139 -5.13 7.16 -12.87
N GLU A 140 -5.05 6.59 -14.07
CA GLU A 140 -5.83 5.43 -14.48
C GLU A 140 -5.57 4.16 -13.65
N THR A 141 -4.33 3.92 -13.21
CA THR A 141 -4.02 2.77 -12.34
C THR A 141 -4.79 2.85 -11.03
N LEU A 142 -4.86 4.05 -10.44
CA LEU A 142 -5.63 4.29 -9.21
C LEU A 142 -7.13 4.12 -9.46
N VAL A 143 -7.65 4.63 -10.58
CA VAL A 143 -9.06 4.44 -10.97
C VAL A 143 -9.41 2.96 -11.11
N GLN A 144 -8.56 2.18 -11.79
CA GLN A 144 -8.74 0.74 -11.93
C GLN A 144 -8.71 0.03 -10.57
N TRP A 145 -7.91 0.54 -9.65
CA TRP A 145 -7.77 -0.03 -8.32
C TRP A 145 -8.98 0.26 -7.41
N TYR A 146 -9.50 1.49 -7.43
CA TYR A 146 -10.72 1.86 -6.70
C TYR A 146 -12.01 1.45 -7.42
N GLY A 147 -11.93 1.00 -8.68
CA GLY A 147 -13.08 0.63 -9.50
C GLY A 147 -13.96 1.80 -9.93
N ARG A 148 -13.55 3.04 -9.64
CA ARG A 148 -14.26 4.27 -10.01
C ARG A 148 -13.32 5.46 -10.07
N THR A 149 -13.71 6.50 -10.79
CA THR A 149 -13.00 7.78 -10.75
C THR A 149 -13.15 8.40 -9.35
N ALA A 150 -12.03 8.87 -8.79
CA ALA A 150 -12.07 9.62 -7.53
C ALA A 150 -12.10 11.13 -7.72
N LYS A 151 -12.06 11.63 -8.95
CA LYS A 151 -12.06 13.06 -9.21
C LYS A 151 -13.30 13.72 -8.61
N GLY A 152 -13.09 14.77 -7.82
CA GLY A 152 -14.13 15.52 -7.11
C GLY A 152 -14.59 14.89 -5.80
N LEU A 153 -14.14 13.68 -5.47
CA LEU A 153 -14.47 13.03 -4.21
C LEU A 153 -13.57 13.49 -3.08
N TYR A 154 -14.11 13.47 -1.86
CA TYR A 154 -13.35 13.68 -0.65
C TYR A 154 -12.73 12.37 -0.14
N TYR A 155 -11.76 12.47 0.77
CA TYR A 155 -11.21 11.30 1.44
C TYR A 155 -12.30 10.43 2.10
N GLN A 156 -13.30 11.05 2.71
CA GLN A 156 -14.44 10.37 3.34
C GLN A 156 -15.29 9.53 2.37
N ASP A 157 -15.30 9.89 1.08
CA ASP A 157 -16.09 9.19 0.07
C ASP A 157 -15.35 7.97 -0.50
N LEU A 158 -14.03 7.91 -0.30
CA LEU A 158 -13.14 6.92 -0.91
C LEU A 158 -12.55 5.95 0.11
N PHE A 159 -12.23 6.42 1.32
CA PHE A 159 -11.53 5.66 2.33
C PHE A 159 -12.45 5.29 3.50
N PRO A 160 -12.20 4.16 4.17
CA PRO A 160 -12.87 3.82 5.42
C PRO A 160 -12.71 4.92 6.48
N ALA A 161 -13.75 5.13 7.29
CA ALA A 161 -13.79 6.20 8.31
C ALA A 161 -12.66 6.12 9.34
N ASP A 162 -12.11 4.93 9.61
CA ASP A 162 -10.97 4.73 10.51
C ASP A 162 -9.62 5.08 9.88
N VAL A 163 -9.52 5.12 8.55
CA VAL A 163 -8.31 5.47 7.80
C VAL A 163 -8.24 6.97 7.52
N VAL A 164 -9.39 7.62 7.32
CA VAL A 164 -9.46 9.04 6.94
C VAL A 164 -8.66 9.95 7.87
N PRO A 165 -8.79 9.90 9.22
CA PRO A 165 -8.05 10.82 10.09
C PRO A 165 -6.53 10.72 9.94
N VAL A 166 -6.02 9.52 9.64
CA VAL A 166 -4.59 9.29 9.43
C VAL A 166 -4.13 9.93 8.12
N LEU A 167 -4.88 9.72 7.03
CA LEU A 167 -4.57 10.34 5.74
C LEU A 167 -4.65 11.86 5.80
N GLU A 168 -5.66 12.39 6.49
CA GLU A 168 -5.79 13.83 6.72
C GLU A 168 -4.60 14.38 7.53
N GLN A 169 -4.18 13.69 8.59
CA GLN A 169 -3.02 14.10 9.38
C GLN A 169 -1.73 14.11 8.53
N GLN A 170 -1.47 13.06 7.75
CA GLN A 170 -0.31 12.98 6.88
C GLN A 170 -0.32 14.08 5.81
N SER A 171 -1.48 14.33 5.20
CA SER A 171 -1.66 15.40 4.21
C SER A 171 -1.47 16.78 4.84
N ARG A 172 -1.94 17.00 6.07
CA ARG A 172 -1.68 18.26 6.81
C ARG A 172 -0.20 18.47 7.08
N LEU A 173 0.55 17.42 7.45
CA LEU A 173 1.99 17.54 7.65
C LEU A 173 2.71 18.03 6.39
N VAL A 174 2.36 17.50 5.22
CA VAL A 174 2.91 17.94 3.92
C VAL A 174 2.65 19.43 3.65
N LEU A 175 1.48 19.94 4.04
CA LEU A 175 1.06 21.32 3.75
C LEU A 175 1.54 22.34 4.80
N GLU A 176 1.42 22.02 6.08
CA GLU A 176 1.70 22.92 7.20
C GLU A 176 3.20 23.01 7.53
N ARG A 177 3.94 21.92 7.27
CA ARG A 177 5.41 21.86 7.38
C ARG A 177 5.92 21.36 6.05
N PRO A 178 6.12 22.25 5.05
CA PRO A 178 6.39 21.83 3.68
C PRO A 178 7.51 20.79 3.61
N GLN A 179 7.14 19.58 3.22
CA GLN A 179 8.05 18.44 3.17
C GLN A 179 7.63 17.49 2.06
N ALA A 180 8.60 16.92 1.35
CA ALA A 180 8.33 15.77 0.50
C ALA A 180 8.20 14.51 1.37
N GLY A 181 7.32 13.58 0.99
CA GLY A 181 7.15 12.31 1.69
C GLY A 181 7.43 11.15 0.76
N PHE A 182 8.19 10.16 1.23
CA PHE A 182 8.33 8.87 0.56
C PHE A 182 7.99 7.74 1.53
N GLN A 183 7.07 6.88 1.13
CA GLN A 183 6.58 5.77 1.92
C GLN A 183 6.68 4.48 1.09
N ARG A 184 7.23 3.43 1.68
CA ARG A 184 7.15 2.05 1.22
C ARG A 184 6.48 1.26 2.32
N VAL A 185 5.24 0.83 2.07
CA VAL A 185 4.37 0.23 3.08
C VAL A 185 3.99 -1.17 2.65
N HIS A 186 4.03 -2.10 3.60
CA HIS A 186 3.41 -3.40 3.48
C HIS A 186 2.19 -3.44 4.40
N THR A 187 1.11 -4.03 3.93
CA THR A 187 -0.12 -4.13 4.69
C THR A 187 -0.45 -5.59 4.94
N ASN A 188 -0.70 -5.93 6.20
CA ASN A 188 -1.14 -7.28 6.60
C ASN A 188 -2.65 -7.46 6.45
N VAL A 189 -3.31 -6.64 5.62
CA VAL A 189 -4.77 -6.72 5.43
C VAL A 189 -5.09 -7.98 4.62
N PRO A 190 -6.15 -8.73 4.97
CA PRO A 190 -6.53 -9.92 4.24
C PRO A 190 -6.72 -9.65 2.74
N ALA A 191 -6.40 -10.67 1.92
CA ALA A 191 -6.62 -10.62 0.49
C ALA A 191 -8.11 -10.34 0.17
N GLY A 192 -8.38 -9.46 -0.79
CA GLY A 192 -9.74 -9.05 -1.16
C GLY A 192 -10.25 -7.80 -0.42
N THR A 193 -9.47 -7.22 0.48
CA THR A 193 -9.72 -5.84 0.92
C THR A 193 -9.25 -4.84 -0.15
N HIS A 194 -9.87 -3.66 -0.18
CA HIS A 194 -9.49 -2.56 -1.08
C HIS A 194 -8.15 -1.91 -0.70
N MET A 195 -7.24 -2.61 0.00
CA MET A 195 -5.93 -2.11 0.38
C MET A 195 -4.83 -3.01 -0.20
N PRO A 196 -3.74 -2.44 -0.74
CA PRO A 196 -2.75 -3.21 -1.47
C PRO A 196 -1.79 -3.82 -0.47
N ARG A 197 -1.42 -5.09 -0.67
CA ARG A 197 -0.44 -5.78 0.19
C ARG A 197 0.89 -5.04 0.30
N ALA A 198 1.31 -4.36 -0.76
CA ALA A 198 2.48 -3.50 -0.77
C ALA A 198 2.24 -2.29 -1.68
N PHE A 199 2.69 -1.11 -1.26
CA PHE A 199 2.71 0.06 -2.12
C PHE A 199 3.86 1.01 -1.79
N GLU A 200 4.30 1.75 -2.81
CA GLU A 200 5.15 2.91 -2.66
C GLU A 200 4.36 4.18 -2.96
N ARG A 201 4.63 5.24 -2.20
CA ARG A 201 3.98 6.53 -2.36
C ARG A 201 5.00 7.63 -2.20
N LEU A 202 5.02 8.52 -3.19
CA LEU A 202 5.72 9.78 -3.16
C LEU A 202 4.71 10.92 -3.06
N THR A 203 4.98 11.93 -2.24
CA THR A 203 4.16 13.13 -2.09
C THR A 203 5.00 14.41 -2.07
N PHE A 204 4.46 15.46 -2.67
CA PHE A 204 5.04 16.80 -2.67
C PHE A 204 3.98 17.86 -2.42
N PRO A 205 4.32 18.92 -1.67
CA PRO A 205 3.46 20.09 -1.58
C PRO A 205 3.52 20.90 -2.87
N LEU A 206 2.43 21.60 -3.14
CA LEU A 206 2.27 22.51 -4.26
C LEU A 206 1.51 23.74 -3.81
N ARG A 207 1.93 24.89 -4.32
CA ARG A 207 1.24 26.17 -4.11
C ARG A 207 0.04 26.31 -5.04
N ASP A 208 -0.92 27.11 -4.61
CA ASP A 208 -2.01 27.58 -5.46
C ASP A 208 -1.48 28.36 -6.68
N LYS A 209 -2.40 28.73 -7.58
CA LYS A 209 -2.05 29.46 -8.80
C LYS A 209 -1.46 30.85 -8.52
N ALA A 210 -1.85 31.50 -7.42
CA ALA A 210 -1.34 32.81 -7.02
C ALA A 210 0.07 32.72 -6.44
N GLY A 211 0.44 31.57 -5.88
CA GLY A 211 1.71 31.34 -5.19
C GLY A 211 1.66 31.61 -3.69
N ASP A 212 0.50 31.98 -3.14
CA ASP A 212 0.39 32.50 -1.78
C ASP A 212 0.30 31.37 -0.75
N LYS A 213 -0.47 30.32 -1.07
CA LYS A 213 -0.78 29.24 -0.14
C LYS A 213 -0.34 27.88 -0.68
N ILE A 214 0.09 26.99 0.22
CA ILE A 214 0.35 25.58 -0.08
C ILE A 214 -0.93 24.80 0.21
N THR A 215 -1.70 24.51 -0.83
CA THR A 215 -3.04 23.92 -0.73
C THR A 215 -3.19 22.66 -1.56
N HIS A 216 -2.15 22.26 -2.29
CA HIS A 216 -2.20 21.12 -3.18
C HIS A 216 -1.12 20.11 -2.79
N ILE A 217 -1.44 18.83 -2.94
CA ILE A 217 -0.50 17.73 -2.81
C ILE A 217 -0.45 17.00 -4.13
N LEU A 218 0.72 16.97 -4.76
CA LEU A 218 1.01 16.04 -5.84
C LEU A 218 1.50 14.73 -5.23
N GLY A 219 0.99 13.61 -5.70
CA GLY A 219 1.56 12.33 -5.34
C GLY A 219 1.60 11.34 -6.49
N ASN A 220 2.36 10.29 -6.27
CA ASN A 220 2.51 9.17 -7.17
C ASN A 220 2.48 7.89 -6.33
N SER A 221 1.53 7.00 -6.58
CA SER A 221 1.32 5.79 -5.78
C SER A 221 1.38 4.55 -6.67
N ILE A 222 2.37 3.68 -6.43
CA ILE A 222 2.55 2.45 -7.19
C ILE A 222 2.15 1.27 -6.30
N PHE A 223 1.14 0.53 -6.73
CA PHE A 223 0.63 -0.63 -6.01
C PHE A 223 1.25 -1.91 -6.55
N ASN A 224 2.07 -2.58 -5.73
CA ASN A 224 2.65 -3.85 -6.14
C ASN A 224 1.71 -5.00 -5.75
N ARG A 225 0.93 -5.50 -6.72
CA ARG A 225 0.07 -6.68 -6.52
C ARG A 225 0.85 -7.99 -6.45
N ALA A 226 2.08 -8.01 -6.98
CA ALA A 226 2.89 -9.22 -7.15
C ALA A 226 4.14 -9.24 -6.26
N ALA A 227 4.29 -8.30 -5.33
CA ALA A 227 5.42 -8.27 -4.41
C ALA A 227 5.56 -9.62 -3.72
N GLY A 228 6.76 -10.20 -3.82
CA GLY A 228 7.16 -11.38 -3.05
C GLY A 228 7.29 -11.03 -1.57
N ASP A 229 8.30 -11.57 -0.90
CA ASP A 229 8.54 -11.23 0.51
C ASP A 229 8.61 -9.71 0.73
N PRO A 230 8.10 -9.22 1.88
CA PRO A 230 7.99 -7.80 2.13
C PRO A 230 9.37 -7.15 2.10
N ALA A 231 9.55 -6.15 1.23
CA ALA A 231 10.68 -5.24 1.37
C ALA A 231 10.55 -4.50 2.71
N PRO A 232 11.66 -4.04 3.33
CA PRO A 232 11.57 -3.30 4.58
C PRO A 232 10.66 -2.08 4.41
N GLU A 233 9.82 -1.84 5.41
CA GLU A 233 8.96 -0.65 5.45
C GLU A 233 9.84 0.58 5.69
N HIS A 234 9.66 1.59 4.85
CA HIS A 234 10.40 2.85 4.95
C HIS A 234 9.43 4.01 4.89
N GLU A 235 9.63 4.98 5.77
CA GLU A 235 8.96 6.26 5.69
C GLU A 235 10.01 7.35 5.92
N TYR A 236 10.24 8.12 4.86
CA TYR A 236 11.18 9.22 4.86
C TYR A 236 10.43 10.52 4.60
N TRP A 237 10.79 11.53 5.37
CA TRP A 237 10.30 12.88 5.21
C TRP A 237 11.47 13.79 4.89
N TYR A 238 11.29 14.66 3.91
CA TYR A 238 12.34 15.53 3.41
C TYR A 238 11.90 16.98 3.59
N PRO A 239 12.27 17.62 4.71
CA PRO A 239 11.91 19.00 4.97
C PRO A 239 12.37 19.90 3.82
N ILE A 240 11.50 20.81 3.38
CA ILE A 240 11.80 21.80 2.35
C ILE A 240 12.26 23.08 3.07
N PRO A 241 13.52 23.53 2.87
CA PRO A 241 14.05 24.74 3.47
C PRO A 241 13.30 26.02 3.07
#